data_AF-A0A0B5ES53-F1
#
_entry.id   AF-A0A0B5ES53-F1
#
_cell.length_a   1.000
_cell.length_b   1.000
_cell.length_c   1.000
_cell.angle_alpha   90.00
_cell.angle_beta   90.00
_cell.angle_gamma   90.00
#
_symmetry.space_group_name_H-M   'P 1'
#
loop_
_entity.id
_entity.type
_entity.pdbx_description
1 polymer ?
#
loop_
_entity_poly.entity_id
_entity_poly.type
_entity_poly.pdbx_seq_one_letter_code
_entity_poly.pdbx_strand_id
1 'polypeptide(L)'
;MKKKSIAIVASLAALAAIPLTAGPAAAYEAASSCDLQFGGAVSPFNGRAVGSWDWSTKTKLTSLHMEARDYEADGWHPAVRLVTKKSNGDTHAWQWHHNTAGADTTRSWNTTASDTGGIRKAWIQGALFDGSKLVGYCNGGVRPNPIY
;
A
#
# COMPACT_ATOMS: atom_id res chain seq x y z
N MET A 1 -5.26 1.39 -86.01
CA MET A 1 -4.53 2.36 -85.15
C MET A 1 -4.31 1.73 -83.77
N LYS A 2 -3.03 1.60 -83.36
CA LYS A 2 -2.42 1.58 -82.00
C LYS A 2 -3.06 0.74 -80.85
N LYS A 3 -2.37 -0.34 -80.40
CA LYS A 3 -1.64 -0.54 -79.09
C LYS A 3 -2.55 -0.77 -77.86
N LYS A 4 -2.28 -1.58 -76.82
CA LYS A 4 -1.29 -2.58 -76.37
C LYS A 4 -1.90 -3.23 -75.10
N SER A 5 -1.56 -4.48 -74.80
CA SER A 5 -1.84 -5.19 -73.52
C SER A 5 -1.35 -4.43 -72.28
N ILE A 6 -1.91 -4.72 -71.09
CA ILE A 6 -1.21 -4.86 -69.79
C ILE A 6 -2.19 -5.36 -68.71
N ALA A 7 -1.82 -6.44 -68.02
CA ALA A 7 -2.41 -6.90 -66.76
C ALA A 7 -1.77 -6.15 -65.58
N ILE A 8 -2.54 -5.81 -64.54
CA ILE A 8 -2.00 -5.27 -63.29
C ILE A 8 -2.48 -6.14 -62.12
N VAL A 9 -1.51 -6.78 -61.50
CA VAL A 9 -1.56 -7.46 -60.20
C VAL A 9 -1.52 -6.37 -59.12
N ALA A 10 -2.39 -6.44 -58.10
CA ALA A 10 -2.28 -5.59 -56.92
C ALA A 10 -2.30 -6.46 -55.65
N SER A 11 -1.16 -6.41 -54.96
CA SER A 11 -0.71 -7.25 -53.85
C SER A 11 -1.43 -6.92 -52.54
N LEU A 12 -1.89 -7.94 -51.81
CA LEU A 12 -2.29 -7.79 -50.40
C LEU A 12 -1.01 -7.65 -49.53
N ALA A 13 -0.77 -6.45 -49.01
CA ALA A 13 0.18 -6.25 -47.93
C ALA A 13 -0.50 -6.60 -46.60
N ALA A 14 -0.22 -7.80 -46.06
CA ALA A 14 -0.64 -8.17 -44.71
C ALA A 14 0.24 -7.42 -43.69
N LEU A 15 -0.33 -6.44 -43.00
CA LEU A 15 0.28 -5.84 -41.81
C LEU A 15 0.35 -6.91 -40.71
N ALA A 16 1.56 -7.40 -40.42
CA ALA A 16 1.82 -8.23 -39.26
C ALA A 16 1.66 -7.38 -37.99
N ALA A 17 0.58 -7.62 -37.22
CA ALA A 17 0.41 -7.07 -35.89
C ALA A 17 1.44 -7.73 -34.96
N ILE A 18 2.47 -6.99 -34.55
CA ILE A 18 3.42 -7.44 -33.53
C ILE A 18 2.66 -7.36 -32.19
N PRO A 19 2.42 -8.49 -31.49
CA PRO A 19 1.91 -8.41 -30.13
C PRO A 19 3.01 -7.79 -29.26
N LEU A 20 2.83 -6.53 -28.86
CA LEU A 20 3.56 -5.95 -27.75
C LEU A 20 3.18 -6.73 -26.51
N THR A 21 3.97 -7.74 -26.15
CA THR A 21 3.92 -8.36 -24.83
C THR A 21 4.46 -7.33 -23.85
N ALA A 22 3.59 -6.45 -23.36
CA ALA A 22 3.90 -5.63 -22.20
C ALA A 22 4.22 -6.60 -21.05
N GLY A 23 5.50 -6.70 -20.70
CA GLY A 23 5.92 -7.44 -19.52
C GLY A 23 5.25 -6.87 -18.26
N PRO A 24 5.09 -7.67 -17.20
CA PRO A 24 4.52 -7.17 -15.96
C PRO A 24 5.37 -5.99 -15.47
N ALA A 25 4.73 -4.85 -15.24
CA ALA A 25 5.38 -3.75 -14.54
C ALA A 25 5.78 -4.26 -13.15
N ALA A 26 7.09 -4.42 -12.92
CA ALA A 26 7.60 -4.84 -11.63
C ALA A 26 7.25 -3.76 -10.59
N ALA A 27 6.32 -4.07 -9.69
CA ALA A 27 6.01 -3.19 -8.58
C ALA A 27 7.04 -3.46 -7.46
N TYR A 28 7.51 -2.40 -6.82
CA TYR A 28 8.49 -2.53 -5.74
C TYR A 28 7.75 -2.80 -4.43
N GLU A 29 8.01 -3.94 -3.80
CA GLU A 29 7.41 -4.30 -2.51
C GLU A 29 8.11 -3.57 -1.35
N ALA A 30 7.33 -3.08 -0.39
CA ALA A 30 7.80 -2.49 0.85
C ALA A 30 6.95 -2.95 2.02
N ALA A 31 7.57 -3.09 3.20
CA ALA A 31 6.89 -3.48 4.44
C ALA A 31 7.34 -2.65 5.65
N SER A 32 6.43 -2.42 6.59
CA SER A 32 6.63 -1.64 7.81
C SER A 32 5.84 -2.28 8.96
N SER A 33 6.38 -2.25 10.17
CA SER A 33 5.72 -2.79 11.36
C SER A 33 6.15 -2.05 12.61
N CYS A 34 5.32 -2.07 13.65
CA CYS A 34 5.69 -1.66 14.99
C CYS A 34 4.86 -2.41 16.04
N ASP A 35 5.47 -2.61 17.20
CA ASP A 35 4.82 -3.26 18.34
C ASP A 35 4.29 -2.21 19.32
N LEU A 36 3.11 -2.48 19.88
CA LEU A 36 2.37 -1.58 20.76
C LEU A 36 2.76 -1.85 22.23
N GLN A 37 3.79 -1.15 22.71
CA GLN A 37 4.36 -1.30 24.05
C GLN A 37 3.94 -0.13 24.96
N PHE A 38 2.65 0.02 25.23
CA PHE A 38 2.11 1.12 26.04
C PHE A 38 1.36 0.61 27.27
N GLY A 39 1.05 1.49 28.22
CA GLY A 39 0.02 1.20 29.22
C GLY A 39 0.37 0.21 30.34
N GLY A 40 1.62 -0.25 30.45
CA GLY A 40 2.08 -1.02 31.62
C GLY A 40 1.52 -2.45 31.69
N ALA A 41 1.19 -3.04 30.55
CA ALA A 41 0.75 -4.44 30.48
C ALA A 41 1.74 -5.41 31.12
N VAL A 42 1.19 -6.54 31.56
CA VAL A 42 1.93 -7.68 32.13
C VAL A 42 2.84 -8.34 31.09
N SER A 43 2.47 -8.21 29.81
CA SER A 43 3.23 -8.60 28.62
C SER A 43 3.99 -7.40 28.05
N PRO A 44 5.18 -7.59 27.45
CA PRO A 44 5.91 -6.49 26.84
C PRO A 44 5.16 -5.82 25.68
N PHE A 45 4.12 -6.45 25.11
CA PHE A 45 3.37 -5.95 23.96
C PHE A 45 1.86 -6.14 24.15
N ASN A 46 1.07 -5.08 23.96
CA ASN A 46 -0.41 -5.16 23.94
C ASN A 46 -0.93 -5.55 22.55
N GLY A 47 -0.13 -5.30 21.51
CA GLY A 47 -0.52 -5.59 20.14
C GLY A 47 0.59 -5.32 19.15
N ARG A 48 0.29 -5.51 17.87
CA ARG A 48 1.21 -5.25 16.77
C ARG A 48 0.48 -4.70 15.56
N ALA A 49 1.10 -3.73 14.90
CA ALA A 49 0.64 -3.23 13.62
C ALA A 49 1.67 -3.58 12.54
N VAL A 50 1.19 -4.07 11.41
CA VAL A 50 2.02 -4.38 10.23
C VAL A 50 1.37 -3.82 8.99
N GLY A 51 2.17 -3.58 7.96
CA GLY A 51 1.65 -3.38 6.62
C GLY A 51 2.70 -3.54 5.55
N SER A 52 2.24 -3.89 4.35
CA SER A 52 3.03 -4.03 3.15
C SER A 52 2.30 -3.41 1.97
N TRP A 53 3.04 -3.01 0.94
CA TRP A 53 2.48 -2.40 -0.26
C TRP A 53 3.45 -2.47 -1.42
N ASP A 54 2.90 -2.23 -2.59
CA ASP A 54 3.62 -2.05 -3.84
C ASP A 54 3.67 -0.58 -4.23
N TRP A 55 4.86 -0.09 -4.59
CA TRP A 55 5.01 1.20 -5.24
C TRP A 55 4.59 1.09 -6.70
N SER A 56 3.43 1.67 -7.05
CA SER A 56 2.92 1.67 -8.42
C SER A 56 3.39 2.90 -9.20
N THR A 57 3.33 4.08 -8.60
CA THR A 57 3.80 5.34 -9.20
C THR A 57 4.31 6.30 -8.12
N LYS A 58 4.74 7.50 -8.52
CA LYS A 58 5.06 8.60 -7.59
C LYS A 58 3.85 9.02 -6.73
N THR A 59 2.62 8.67 -7.10
CA THR A 59 1.40 9.13 -6.42
C THR A 59 0.51 7.99 -5.94
N LYS A 60 0.92 6.72 -6.09
CA LYS A 60 0.04 5.56 -5.83
C LYS A 60 0.78 4.38 -5.20
N LEU A 61 0.17 3.84 -4.15
CA LEU A 61 0.43 2.52 -3.60
C LEU A 61 -0.65 1.54 -4.06
N THR A 62 -0.25 0.35 -4.49
CA THR A 62 -1.14 -0.78 -4.77
C THR A 62 -0.88 -1.91 -3.78
N SER A 63 -1.79 -2.90 -3.74
CA SER A 63 -1.64 -4.07 -2.87
C SER A 63 -1.37 -3.69 -1.40
N LEU A 64 -1.93 -2.57 -0.94
CA LEU A 64 -1.69 -2.10 0.43
C LEU A 64 -2.42 -3.04 1.37
N HIS A 65 -1.65 -3.84 2.07
CA HIS A 65 -2.09 -4.73 3.13
C HIS A 65 -1.71 -4.12 4.48
N MET A 66 -2.64 -4.13 5.43
CA MET A 66 -2.39 -3.70 6.80
C MET A 66 -3.01 -4.68 7.76
N GLU A 67 -2.38 -4.93 8.91
CA GLU A 67 -2.97 -5.71 9.99
C GLU A 67 -2.77 -5.05 11.34
N ALA A 68 -3.72 -5.27 12.23
CA ALA A 68 -3.66 -4.94 13.64
C ALA A 68 -3.98 -6.20 14.44
N ARG A 69 -3.01 -6.67 15.23
CA ARG A 69 -3.15 -7.80 16.13
C ARG A 69 -3.26 -7.33 17.56
N ASP A 70 -4.23 -7.90 18.26
CA ASP A 70 -4.46 -7.71 19.68
C ASP A 70 -3.90 -8.92 20.44
N TYR A 71 -3.07 -8.68 21.45
CA TYR A 71 -2.45 -9.76 22.22
C TYR A 71 -3.12 -9.96 23.59
N GLU A 72 -3.74 -8.93 24.15
CA GLU A 72 -4.09 -8.89 25.58
C GLU A 72 -5.59 -8.64 25.78
N ALA A 73 -6.14 -9.17 26.88
CA ALA A 73 -7.54 -8.95 27.26
C ALA A 73 -7.65 -7.78 28.27
N ASP A 74 -7.10 -6.62 27.91
CA ASP A 74 -6.99 -5.43 28.77
C ASP A 74 -8.14 -4.41 28.59
N GLY A 75 -9.03 -4.67 27.63
CA GLY A 75 -10.14 -3.77 27.26
C GLY A 75 -9.74 -2.67 26.29
N TRP A 76 -8.46 -2.59 25.94
CA TRP A 76 -7.99 -1.77 24.84
C TRP A 76 -8.12 -2.51 23.51
N HIS A 77 -7.93 -1.78 22.42
CA HIS A 77 -7.88 -2.38 21.10
C HIS A 77 -6.82 -1.72 20.22
N PRO A 78 -6.08 -2.50 19.44
CA PRO A 78 -5.09 -1.97 18.54
C PRO A 78 -5.73 -1.46 17.24
N ALA A 79 -5.06 -0.51 16.62
CA ALA A 79 -5.41 0.03 15.32
C ALA A 79 -4.16 0.26 14.47
N VAL A 80 -4.33 0.25 13.16
CA VAL A 80 -3.28 0.52 12.17
C VAL A 80 -3.74 1.58 11.18
N ARG A 81 -2.82 2.41 10.71
CA ARG A 81 -3.03 3.28 9.55
C ARG A 81 -1.78 3.39 8.70
N LEU A 82 -1.98 3.73 7.44
CA LEU A 82 -0.91 4.24 6.58
C LEU A 82 -0.58 5.68 6.97
N VAL A 83 0.69 6.04 6.85
CA VAL A 83 1.17 7.43 6.84
C VAL A 83 2.07 7.63 5.64
N THR A 84 1.85 8.69 4.89
CA THR A 84 2.66 9.06 3.72
C THR A 84 3.30 10.43 3.90
N LYS A 85 4.50 10.61 3.32
CA LYS A 85 5.14 11.92 3.19
C LYS A 85 5.09 12.37 1.73
N LYS A 86 4.52 13.55 1.49
CA LYS A 86 4.32 14.15 0.18
C LYS A 86 5.58 14.76 -0.39
N SER A 87 5.53 15.16 -1.67
CA SER A 87 6.67 15.77 -2.37
C SER A 87 7.14 17.07 -1.73
N ASN A 88 6.20 17.88 -1.23
CA ASN A 88 6.44 19.15 -0.54
C ASN A 88 6.89 18.98 0.92
N GLY A 89 6.96 17.75 1.43
CA GLY A 89 7.36 17.46 2.80
C GLY A 89 6.20 17.31 3.79
N ASP A 90 4.96 17.58 3.38
CA ASP A 90 3.79 17.39 4.24
C ASP A 90 3.55 15.91 4.54
N THR A 91 2.99 15.64 5.72
CA THR A 91 2.61 14.28 6.10
C THR A 91 1.09 14.13 6.00
N HIS A 92 0.65 13.07 5.34
CA HIS A 92 -0.75 12.68 5.27
C HIS A 92 -0.93 11.38 6.05
N ALA A 93 -1.64 11.50 7.17
CA ALA A 93 -2.01 10.37 7.99
C ALA A 93 -3.40 9.89 7.56
N TRP A 94 -3.49 8.63 7.14
CA TRP A 94 -4.72 8.05 6.63
C TRP A 94 -5.65 7.65 7.79
N GLN A 95 -6.87 7.23 7.47
CA GLN A 95 -7.85 6.79 8.47
C GLN A 95 -7.35 5.57 9.25
N TRP A 96 -7.77 5.47 10.51
CA TRP A 96 -7.46 4.33 11.37
C TRP A 96 -8.33 3.12 11.02
N HIS A 97 -7.72 1.95 11.07
CA HIS A 97 -8.38 0.66 10.97
C HIS A 97 -8.25 -0.07 12.30
N HIS A 98 -9.39 -0.33 12.95
CA HIS A 98 -9.44 -0.83 14.33
C HIS A 98 -9.68 -2.33 14.38
N ASN A 99 -8.90 -3.04 15.20
CA ASN A 99 -9.22 -4.41 15.57
C ASN A 99 -9.99 -4.46 16.89
N THR A 100 -11.33 -4.40 16.81
CA THR A 100 -12.21 -4.48 17.98
C THR A 100 -12.72 -5.89 18.27
N ALA A 101 -12.12 -6.93 17.69
CA ALA A 101 -12.56 -8.31 17.87
C ALA A 101 -12.10 -8.93 19.21
N GLY A 102 -11.25 -8.22 19.96
CA GLY A 102 -10.75 -8.62 21.28
C GLY A 102 -9.41 -9.36 21.23
N ALA A 103 -8.96 -9.82 22.39
CA ALA A 103 -7.66 -10.46 22.58
C ALA A 103 -7.41 -11.66 21.65
N ASP A 104 -6.14 -11.86 21.29
CA ASP A 104 -5.63 -12.90 20.39
C ASP A 104 -6.29 -12.94 19.00
N THR A 105 -6.83 -11.81 18.56
CA THR A 105 -7.38 -11.66 17.21
C THR A 105 -6.46 -10.83 16.33
N THR A 106 -6.52 -11.07 15.02
CA THR A 106 -5.90 -10.23 14.01
C THR A 106 -6.96 -9.79 13.02
N ARG A 107 -6.98 -8.50 12.70
CA ARG A 107 -7.77 -7.96 11.59
C ARG A 107 -6.83 -7.45 10.51
N SER A 108 -7.19 -7.74 9.27
CA SER A 108 -6.41 -7.37 8.10
C SER A 108 -7.27 -6.59 7.10
N TRP A 109 -6.65 -5.64 6.41
CA TRP A 109 -7.29 -4.78 5.41
C TRP A 109 -6.44 -4.74 4.15
N ASN A 110 -7.09 -4.99 3.01
CA ASN A 110 -6.48 -4.86 1.69
C ASN A 110 -7.09 -3.65 0.97
N THR A 111 -6.26 -2.71 0.55
CA THR A 111 -6.69 -1.46 -0.08
C THR A 111 -5.60 -0.92 -1.01
N THR A 112 -5.76 0.35 -1.41
CA THR A 112 -4.77 1.12 -2.15
C THR A 112 -4.70 2.52 -1.55
N ALA A 113 -3.66 3.28 -1.88
CA ALA A 113 -3.56 4.68 -1.48
C ALA A 113 -3.10 5.54 -2.66
N SER A 114 -3.69 6.74 -2.80
CA SER A 114 -3.25 7.69 -3.82
C SER A 114 -3.27 9.12 -3.32
N ASP A 115 -2.17 9.86 -3.55
CA ASP A 115 -2.03 11.25 -3.13
C ASP A 115 -1.50 12.09 -4.30
N THR A 116 -2.27 13.09 -4.71
CA THR A 116 -1.91 13.98 -5.82
C THR A 116 -0.68 14.85 -5.51
N GLY A 117 -0.38 15.11 -4.23
CA GLY A 117 0.87 15.74 -3.81
C GLY A 117 2.08 14.81 -3.87
N GLY A 118 1.87 13.55 -4.26
CA GLY A 118 2.89 12.53 -4.35
C GLY A 118 3.12 11.77 -3.04
N ILE A 119 3.80 10.63 -3.14
CA ILE A 119 4.11 9.73 -2.04
C ILE A 119 5.61 9.42 -2.10
N ARG A 120 6.42 10.27 -1.46
CA ARG A 120 7.88 10.10 -1.40
C ARG A 120 8.31 9.06 -0.39
N LYS A 121 7.57 8.93 0.71
CA LYS A 121 7.84 7.96 1.77
C LYS A 121 6.52 7.44 2.32
N ALA A 122 6.52 6.22 2.82
CA ALA A 122 5.38 5.61 3.49
C ALA A 122 5.84 4.74 4.67
N TRP A 123 4.99 4.66 5.70
CA TRP A 123 5.15 3.77 6.85
C TRP A 123 3.78 3.48 7.43
N ILE A 124 3.67 2.41 8.23
CA ILE A 124 2.50 2.23 9.07
C ILE A 124 2.68 2.95 10.40
N GLN A 125 1.58 3.40 10.97
CA GLN A 125 1.51 3.77 12.37
C GLN A 125 0.55 2.80 13.06
N GLY A 126 0.98 2.25 14.18
CA GLY A 126 0.13 1.46 15.07
C GLY A 126 -0.32 2.33 16.24
N ALA A 127 -1.52 2.11 16.75
CA ALA A 127 -2.02 2.77 17.95
C ALA A 127 -2.80 1.81 18.84
N LEU A 128 -2.89 2.17 20.11
CA LEU A 128 -3.70 1.48 21.12
C LEU A 128 -4.78 2.44 21.62
N PHE A 129 -6.01 1.95 21.67
CA PHE A 129 -7.19 2.75 22.01
C PHE A 129 -7.96 2.14 23.18
N ASP A 130 -8.39 3.01 24.09
CA ASP A 130 -9.36 2.72 25.15
C ASP A 130 -10.71 3.34 24.74
N GLY A 131 -11.60 2.53 24.17
CA GLY A 131 -12.75 3.04 23.44
C GLY A 131 -12.32 4.02 22.32
N SER A 132 -12.78 5.28 22.36
CA SER A 132 -12.34 6.29 21.38
C SER A 132 -11.07 7.04 21.77
N LYS A 133 -10.50 6.77 22.96
CA LYS A 133 -9.36 7.51 23.49
C LYS A 133 -8.05 6.86 23.05
N LEU A 134 -7.18 7.64 22.43
CA LEU A 134 -5.82 7.20 22.10
C LEU A 134 -5.00 7.07 23.40
N VAL A 135 -4.47 5.87 23.65
CA VAL A 135 -3.56 5.59 24.77
C VAL A 135 -2.12 5.89 24.37
N GLY A 136 -1.72 5.44 23.18
CA GLY A 136 -0.38 5.61 22.64
C GLY A 136 -0.27 5.12 21.21
N TYR A 137 0.81 5.48 20.52
CA TYR A 137 1.07 5.05 19.15
C TYR A 137 2.55 4.78 18.90
N CYS A 138 2.83 3.85 18.00
CA CYS A 138 4.15 3.53 17.48
C CYS A 138 4.23 3.85 15.99
N ASN A 139 5.42 4.21 15.52
CA ASN A 139 5.69 4.35 14.08
C ASN A 139 6.51 3.15 13.62
N GLY A 140 6.10 2.54 12.51
CA GLY A 140 6.93 1.57 11.81
C GLY A 140 8.07 2.24 11.03
N GLY A 141 8.94 1.40 10.48
CA GLY A 141 10.06 1.86 9.65
C GLY A 141 9.58 2.61 8.40
N VAL A 142 10.21 3.76 8.13
CA VAL A 142 9.94 4.59 6.95
C VAL A 142 10.56 3.97 5.70
N ARG A 143 9.75 3.83 4.64
CA ARG A 143 10.18 3.32 3.34
C ARG A 143 10.13 4.42 2.29
N PRO A 144 11.26 4.75 1.64
CA PRO A 144 11.25 5.66 0.52
C PRO A 144 10.63 5.00 -0.71
N ASN A 145 9.93 5.80 -1.52
CA ASN A 145 9.44 5.37 -2.82
C ASN A 145 10.61 5.35 -3.81
N PRO A 146 10.98 4.19 -4.38
CA PRO A 146 12.10 4.07 -5.30
C PRO A 146 11.86 4.69 -6.68
N ILE A 147 10.61 5.05 -7.01
CA ILE A 147 10.24 5.65 -8.29
C ILE A 147 10.58 7.15 -8.34
N TYR A 148 10.83 7.77 -7.19
CA TYR A 148 11.14 9.21 -7.10
C TYR A 148 12.54 9.57 -7.56
#